data_AF-A0A4S2V5Q9-F1
#
_entry.id   AF-A0A4S2V5Q9-F1
#
_cell.length_a   1.000
_cell.length_b   1.000
_cell.length_c   1.000
_cell.angle_alpha   90.00
_cell.angle_beta   90.00
_cell.angle_gamma   90.00
#
_symmetry.space_group_name_H-M   'P 1'
#
loop_
_entity.id
_entity.type
_entity.pdbx_description
1 polymer ?
#
loop_
_entity_poly.entity_id
_entity_poly.type
_entity_poly.pdbx_seq_one_letter_code
_entity_poly.pdbx_strand_id
1 'polypeptide(L)'
;MSAVQSTAREALTREAVTERLKQLLGELLEMEPSDLDDEVPLSAFGIDSMTSSVLVSGVEKWCGAQLESAGALGSLTLTEVADEVVALLRPLPERN
;
A
#
# COMPACT_ATOMS: atom_id res chain seq x y z
N MET A 1 10.80 -27.08 10.78
CA MET A 1 10.67 -25.64 10.46
C MET A 1 10.54 -25.52 8.94
N SER A 2 9.32 -25.54 8.41
CA SER A 2 9.03 -25.57 6.95
C SER A 2 8.04 -24.49 6.49
N ALA A 3 7.86 -23.41 7.25
CA ALA A 3 6.74 -22.48 7.03
C ALA A 3 7.08 -21.22 6.19
N VAL A 4 8.33 -21.01 5.76
CA VAL A 4 8.72 -19.72 5.14
C VAL A 4 8.60 -19.69 3.61
N GLN A 5 8.29 -20.82 2.95
CA GLN A 5 8.29 -20.90 1.48
C GLN A 5 6.90 -20.94 0.82
N SER A 6 5.80 -21.05 1.59
CA SER A 6 4.42 -20.99 1.04
C SER A 6 3.86 -19.55 0.93
N THR A 7 4.47 -18.59 1.63
CA THR A 7 4.04 -17.18 1.74
C THR A 7 4.22 -16.33 0.47
N ALA A 8 4.84 -16.86 -0.59
CA ALA A 8 5.11 -16.08 -1.82
C ALA A 8 3.90 -16.01 -2.78
N ARG A 9 2.87 -16.83 -2.57
CA ARG A 9 1.65 -16.89 -3.40
C ARG A 9 0.36 -16.78 -2.56
N GLU A 10 0.45 -17.11 -1.27
CA GLU A 10 -0.54 -16.86 -0.23
C GLU A 10 -0.08 -15.63 0.57
N ALA A 11 -0.65 -14.44 0.53
CA ALA A 11 -1.90 -14.03 -0.02
C ALA A 11 -1.75 -12.54 -0.36
N LEU A 12 -2.27 -12.14 -1.52
CA LEU A 12 -2.55 -10.75 -1.82
C LEU A 12 -3.68 -10.26 -0.92
N THR A 13 -3.44 -10.22 0.40
CA THR A 13 -4.38 -9.76 1.41
C THR A 13 -4.13 -8.29 1.70
N ARG A 14 -5.21 -7.60 2.06
CA ARG A 14 -5.15 -6.21 2.51
C ARG A 14 -4.07 -6.03 3.57
N GLU A 15 -4.04 -6.90 4.58
CA GLU A 15 -3.10 -6.82 5.70
C GLU A 15 -1.63 -6.82 5.24
N ALA A 16 -1.23 -7.74 4.36
CA ALA A 16 0.14 -7.81 3.87
C ALA A 16 0.53 -6.55 3.07
N VAL A 17 -0.41 -6.01 2.30
CA VAL A 17 -0.21 -4.77 1.56
C VAL A 17 -0.16 -3.56 2.50
N THR A 18 -1.05 -3.48 3.49
CA THR A 18 -1.07 -2.44 4.51
C THR A 18 0.24 -2.39 5.29
N GLU A 19 0.76 -3.53 5.75
CA GLU A 19 2.05 -3.61 6.44
C GLU A 19 3.20 -3.10 5.55
N ARG A 20 3.17 -3.44 4.26
CA ARG A 20 4.19 -2.96 3.32
C ARG A 20 4.10 -1.46 3.09
N LEU A 21 2.88 -0.92 2.98
CA LEU A 21 2.64 0.52 2.87
C LEU A 21 3.10 1.25 4.13
N LYS A 22 2.83 0.70 5.33
CA LYS A 22 3.33 1.24 6.61
C LYS A 22 4.85 1.31 6.64
N GLN A 23 5.56 0.28 6.16
CA GLN A 23 7.02 0.33 6.06
C GLN A 23 7.51 1.44 5.13
N LEU A 24 6.93 1.54 3.92
CA LEU A 24 7.26 2.61 2.96
C LEU A 24 7.01 4.00 3.53
N LEU A 25 5.87 4.18 4.20
CA LEU A 25 5.48 5.46 4.78
C LEU A 25 6.34 5.79 5.99
N GLY A 26 6.67 4.81 6.82
CA GLY A 26 7.56 4.98 7.97
C GLY A 26 8.98 5.36 7.55
N GLU A 27 9.52 4.75 6.50
CA GLU A 27 10.80 5.16 5.89
C GLU A 27 10.74 6.59 5.33
N LEU A 28 9.60 6.99 4.77
CA LEU A 28 9.41 8.30 4.14
C LEU A 28 9.18 9.43 5.15
N LEU A 29 8.47 9.15 6.24
CA LEU A 29 8.13 10.08 7.32
C LEU A 29 9.10 10.03 8.50
N GLU A 30 10.09 9.13 8.45
CA GLU A 30 11.00 8.83 9.56
C GLU A 30 10.23 8.43 10.85
N MET A 31 9.13 7.68 10.68
CA MET A 31 8.27 7.18 11.75
C MET A 31 8.31 5.66 11.84
N GLU A 32 8.02 5.11 13.02
CA GLU A 32 7.85 3.67 13.15
C GLU A 32 6.53 3.23 12.48
N PRO A 33 6.52 2.10 11.74
CA PRO A 33 5.30 1.59 11.12
C PRO A 33 4.20 1.27 12.16
N SER A 34 4.58 1.00 13.41
CA SER A 34 3.67 0.77 14.53
C SER A 34 2.94 2.03 15.00
N ASP A 35 3.49 3.23 14.74
CA ASP A 35 2.86 4.52 15.04
C ASP A 35 1.90 4.97 13.93
N LEU A 36 1.92 4.30 12.77
CA LEU A 36 1.03 4.59 11.67
C LEU A 36 -0.29 3.85 11.85
N ASP A 37 -1.32 4.65 12.14
CA ASP A 37 -2.71 4.21 12.17
C ASP A 37 -3.26 4.01 10.75
N ASP A 38 -3.85 2.85 10.47
CA ASP A 38 -4.35 2.50 9.15
C ASP A 38 -5.81 2.89 8.89
N GLU A 39 -6.49 3.43 9.91
CA GLU A 39 -7.84 3.97 9.82
C GLU A 39 -7.87 5.51 9.65
N VAL A 40 -6.71 6.18 9.75
CA VAL A 40 -6.63 7.64 9.59
C VAL A 40 -6.13 8.03 8.19
N PRO A 41 -6.56 9.20 7.66
CA PRO A 41 -6.11 9.68 6.36
C PRO A 41 -4.61 9.94 6.32
N LEU A 42 -3.96 9.69 5.18
CA LEU A 42 -2.54 9.93 4.99
C LEU A 42 -2.15 11.39 5.26
N SER A 43 -3.02 12.35 4.93
CA SER A 43 -2.83 13.77 5.25
C SER A 43 -2.70 14.06 6.75
N ALA A 44 -3.27 13.23 7.62
CA ALA A 44 -3.14 13.39 9.07
C ALA A 44 -1.70 13.15 9.56
N PHE A 45 -0.90 12.38 8.82
CA PHE A 45 0.51 12.14 9.11
C PHE A 45 1.45 13.21 8.53
N GLY A 46 0.92 14.22 7.84
CA GLY A 46 1.73 15.22 7.12
C GLY A 46 2.15 14.76 5.72
N ILE A 47 1.41 13.83 5.10
CA ILE A 47 1.60 13.51 3.67
C ILE A 47 1.09 14.67 2.83
N ASP A 48 2.02 15.46 2.32
CA ASP A 48 1.78 16.51 1.34
C ASP A 48 1.81 15.98 -0.12
N SER A 49 1.46 16.84 -1.07
CA SER A 49 1.41 16.50 -2.50
C SER A 49 2.75 16.01 -3.08
N MET A 50 3.88 16.38 -2.47
CA MET A 50 5.21 15.91 -2.86
C MET A 50 5.45 14.48 -2.35
N THR A 51 5.17 14.25 -1.07
CA THR A 51 5.35 12.98 -0.37
C THR A 51 4.40 11.92 -0.91
N SER A 52 3.16 12.32 -1.28
CA SER A 52 2.20 11.43 -1.94
C SER A 52 2.72 10.93 -3.28
N SER A 53 3.31 11.80 -4.11
CA SER A 53 3.87 11.41 -5.41
C SER A 53 5.01 10.40 -5.29
N VAL A 54 5.83 10.50 -4.23
CA VAL A 54 6.90 9.53 -3.93
C VAL A 54 6.31 8.19 -3.51
N LEU A 55 5.31 8.20 -2.63
CA LEU A 55 4.60 7.00 -2.20
C LEU A 55 3.94 6.30 -3.39
N VAL A 56 3.18 7.03 -4.22
CA VAL A 56 2.57 6.53 -5.47
C VAL A 56 3.62 5.84 -6.30
N SER A 57 4.69 6.55 -6.62
CA SER A 57 5.75 6.02 -7.48
C SER A 57 6.38 4.74 -6.92
N GLY A 58 6.50 4.63 -5.59
CA GLY A 58 6.99 3.43 -4.91
C GLY A 58 6.01 2.25 -5.03
N VAL A 59 4.73 2.51 -4.79
CA VAL A 59 3.66 1.50 -4.88
C VAL A 59 3.46 1.04 -6.32
N GLU A 60 3.40 1.96 -7.28
CA GLU A 60 3.22 1.64 -8.71
C GLU A 60 4.39 0.84 -9.26
N LYS A 61 5.63 1.16 -8.85
CA LYS A 61 6.80 0.34 -9.19
C LYS A 61 6.74 -1.05 -8.60
N TRP A 62 6.17 -1.19 -7.40
CA TRP A 62 6.05 -2.47 -6.74
C TRP A 62 4.96 -3.35 -7.36
N CYS A 63 3.77 -2.80 -7.61
CA CYS A 63 2.67 -3.55 -8.21
C CYS A 63 2.74 -3.65 -9.74
N GLY A 64 3.53 -2.78 -10.40
CA GLY A 64 3.61 -2.68 -11.86
C GLY A 64 2.37 -2.05 -12.50
N ALA A 65 1.50 -1.41 -11.71
CA ALA A 65 0.26 -0.79 -12.16
C ALA A 65 0.14 0.64 -11.60
N GLN A 66 -0.63 1.49 -12.27
CA GLN A 66 -0.87 2.86 -11.81
C GLN A 66 -2.06 2.90 -10.86
N LEU A 67 -1.93 3.69 -9.78
CA LEU A 67 -3.02 3.94 -8.84
C LEU A 67 -3.95 4.99 -9.44
N GLU A 68 -5.24 4.66 -9.58
CA GLU A 68 -6.21 5.64 -10.09
C GLU A 68 -6.46 6.74 -9.06
N SER A 69 -6.38 6.38 -7.77
CA SER A 69 -6.57 7.31 -6.66
C SER A 69 -5.30 8.07 -6.25
N ALA A 70 -4.23 8.04 -7.05
CA ALA A 70 -2.95 8.69 -6.75
C ALA A 70 -3.09 10.17 -6.36
N GLY A 71 -3.99 10.91 -7.02
CA GLY A 71 -4.27 12.33 -6.73
C GLY A 71 -5.05 12.59 -5.43
N ALA A 72 -5.74 11.57 -4.90
CA ALA A 72 -6.55 11.65 -3.70
C ALA A 72 -5.91 10.94 -2.49
N LEU A 73 -4.66 10.49 -2.61
CA LEU A 73 -3.97 9.74 -1.55
C LEU A 73 -3.99 10.43 -0.19
N GLY A 74 -3.82 11.75 -0.15
CA GLY A 74 -3.87 12.50 1.12
C GLY A 74 -5.18 12.32 1.89
N SER A 75 -6.31 12.15 1.19
CA SER A 75 -7.60 11.89 1.84
C SER A 75 -7.89 10.42 2.13
N LEU A 76 -7.13 9.51 1.52
CA LEU A 76 -7.29 8.07 1.72
C LEU A 76 -6.55 7.57 2.96
N THR A 77 -7.02 6.46 3.48
CA THR A 77 -6.40 5.69 4.56
C THR A 77 -5.47 4.61 4.00
N LEU A 78 -4.56 4.08 4.82
CA LEU A 78 -3.69 2.96 4.42
C LEU A 78 -4.48 1.71 4.02
N THR A 79 -5.61 1.46 4.67
CA THR A 79 -6.50 0.32 4.35
C THR A 79 -7.19 0.47 3.00
N GLU A 80 -7.57 1.69 2.61
CA GLU A 80 -8.14 1.98 1.28
C GLU A 80 -7.11 1.82 0.17
N VAL A 81 -5.90 2.36 0.35
CA VAL A 81 -4.81 2.19 -0.63
C VAL A 81 -4.45 0.72 -0.77
N ALA A 82 -4.43 -0.02 0.34
CA ALA A 82 -4.22 -1.46 0.31
C ALA A 82 -5.33 -2.20 -0.44
N ASP A 83 -6.59 -1.77 -0.34
CA ASP A 83 -7.69 -2.33 -1.14
C ASP A 83 -7.40 -2.23 -2.63
N GLU A 84 -7.04 -1.01 -3.06
CA GLU A 84 -6.84 -0.70 -4.46
C GLU A 84 -5.67 -1.51 -5.02
N VAL A 85 -4.56 -1.58 -4.27
CA VAL A 85 -3.39 -2.38 -4.70
C VAL A 85 -3.70 -3.87 -4.72
N VAL A 86 -4.45 -4.39 -3.74
CA VAL A 86 -4.90 -5.79 -3.77
C VAL A 86 -5.81 -6.04 -4.98
N ALA A 87 -6.68 -5.09 -5.33
CA ALA A 87 -7.54 -5.18 -6.50
C ALA A 87 -6.73 -5.16 -7.81
N LEU A 88 -5.68 -4.34 -7.90
CA LEU A 88 -4.76 -4.25 -9.05
C LEU A 88 -3.92 -5.51 -9.23
N LEU A 89 -3.47 -6.09 -8.12
CA LEU A 89 -2.62 -7.30 -8.11
C LEU A 89 -3.43 -8.59 -8.22
N ARG A 90 -4.75 -8.55 -7.94
CA ARG A 90 -5.63 -9.69 -8.19
C ARG A 90 -5.66 -9.94 -9.70
N PRO A 91 -5.23 -11.11 -10.19
CA PRO A 91 -5.33 -11.42 -11.60
C PRO A 91 -6.80 -11.34 -12.01
N LEU A 92 -7.12 -10.53 -13.03
CA LEU A 92 -8.41 -10.59 -13.71
C LEU A 92 -8.68 -12.07 -14.02
N PRO A 93 -9.81 -12.66 -13.59
CA PRO A 93 -10.14 -14.02 -13.97
C PRO A 93 -10.16 -14.04 -15.50
N GLU A 94 -9.24 -14.80 -16.10
CA GLU A 94 -9.19 -14.98 -17.54
C GLU A 94 -10.58 -15.46 -17.98
N ARG A 95 -11.32 -14.58 -18.67
CA ARG A 95 -12.61 -14.92 -19.28
C ARG A 95 -12.29 -15.92 -20.38
N ASN A 96 -12.36 -17.21 -20.03
CA ASN A 96 -12.38 -18.33 -20.96
C ASN A 96 -13.73 -18.39 -21.69
#